data_AF-A0A7X0M4J5-F1
#
_entry.id   AF-A0A7X0M4J5-F1
#
_cell.length_a   1.000
_cell.length_b   1.000
_cell.length_c   1.000
_cell.angle_alpha   90.00
_cell.angle_beta   90.00
_cell.angle_gamma   90.00
#
_symmetry.space_group_name_H-M   'P 1'
#
loop_
_entity.id
_entity.type
_entity.pdbx_description
1 polymer ?
#
loop_
_entity_poly.entity_id
_entity_poly.type
_entity_poly.pdbx_seq_one_letter_code
_entity_poly.pdbx_strand_id
1 'polypeptide(L)'
;MPRFSVRPQLRRLSDGSVTMVRDHFRGNPSPAAAIGLGAAVLVVLVILGIIFLWPSSPEPPAVSVAPVAAAPAGQAGQSARLATSLRDAREESGMSLERAAAQADLSQETLSRFERGTLLPNARELDALCEAYEVTPEVRNELMDLQWTAAGSR
;
A
#
# COMPACT_ATOMS: atom_id res chain seq x y z
N MET A 1 24.39 -16.65 25.46
CA MET A 1 23.66 -15.69 24.60
C MET A 1 22.34 -15.34 25.30
N PRO A 2 22.07 -14.07 25.65
CA PRO A 2 20.91 -13.73 26.46
C PRO A 2 19.65 -13.57 25.59
N ARG A 3 18.58 -14.26 25.98
CA ARG A 3 17.21 -14.03 25.50
C ARG A 3 16.64 -12.84 26.27
N PHE A 4 16.28 -11.75 25.59
CA PHE A 4 15.50 -10.66 26.19
C PHE A 4 14.05 -11.14 26.36
N SER A 5 13.74 -11.64 27.56
CA SER A 5 12.36 -11.90 27.98
C SER A 5 11.75 -10.58 28.44
N VAL A 6 10.95 -9.94 27.58
CA VAL A 6 10.15 -8.77 27.97
C VAL A 6 9.11 -9.24 28.99
N ARG A 7 9.21 -8.72 30.22
CA ARG A 7 8.26 -9.03 31.29
C ARG A 7 6.98 -8.21 31.07
N PRO A 8 5.79 -8.83 31.00
CA PRO A 8 4.54 -8.07 31.01
C PRO A 8 4.38 -7.40 32.38
N GLN A 9 4.24 -6.07 32.40
CA GLN A 9 3.96 -5.34 33.63
C GLN A 9 2.49 -5.53 34.02
N LEU A 10 2.25 -6.41 34.98
CA LEU A 10 0.96 -6.60 35.63
C LEU A 10 0.81 -5.56 36.75
N ARG A 11 -0.17 -4.65 36.61
CA ARG A 11 -0.58 -3.77 37.71
C ARG A 11 -1.80 -4.37 38.38
N ARG A 12 -1.65 -4.81 39.63
CA ARG A 12 -2.75 -5.32 40.47
C ARG A 12 -3.61 -4.14 40.91
N LEU A 13 -4.92 -4.19 40.64
CA LEU A 13 -5.89 -3.29 41.25
C LEU A 13 -6.28 -3.82 42.64
N SER A 14 -6.68 -2.90 43.52
CA SER A 14 -6.94 -3.13 44.94
C SER A 14 -8.13 -4.06 45.24
N ASP A 15 -8.86 -4.47 44.21
CA ASP A 15 -10.01 -5.39 44.27
C ASP A 15 -9.64 -6.84 43.87
N GLY A 16 -8.37 -7.11 43.55
CA GLY A 16 -7.89 -8.44 43.17
C GLY A 16 -8.13 -8.82 41.71
N SER A 17 -8.74 -7.94 40.91
CA SER A 17 -8.93 -8.16 39.47
C SER A 17 -7.66 -7.81 38.68
N VAL A 18 -7.38 -8.56 37.62
CA VAL A 18 -6.28 -8.33 36.68
C VAL A 18 -6.91 -8.03 35.31
N THR A 19 -6.73 -6.81 34.82
CA THR A 19 -7.19 -6.41 33.49
C THR A 19 -6.01 -6.07 32.59
N MET A 20 -6.08 -6.52 31.34
CA MET A 20 -5.11 -6.22 30.30
C MET A 20 -5.33 -4.77 29.83
N VAL A 21 -4.35 -3.90 30.03
CA VAL A 21 -4.38 -2.53 29.47
C VAL A 21 -4.06 -2.63 27.99
N ARG A 22 -5.11 -2.74 27.18
CA ARG A 22 -5.03 -2.60 25.73
C ARG A 22 -5.09 -1.10 25.43
N ASP A 23 -4.02 -0.54 24.90
CA ASP A 23 -4.03 0.86 24.48
C ASP A 23 -5.05 1.04 23.35
N HIS A 24 -6.13 1.75 23.67
CA HIS A 24 -7.14 2.21 22.75
C HIS A 24 -6.73 3.59 22.22
N PHE A 25 -6.32 3.67 20.95
CA PHE A 25 -6.31 4.95 20.26
C PHE A 25 -7.77 5.35 19.94
N ARG A 26 -8.26 6.38 20.65
CA ARG A 26 -9.55 7.05 20.39
C ARG A 26 -9.34 8.15 19.34
N GLY A 27 -10.02 8.01 18.21
CA GLY A 27 -10.45 9.12 17.35
C GLY A 27 -11.98 9.05 17.23
N ASN A 28 -12.66 10.16 17.49
CA ASN A 28 -14.07 10.25 17.88
C ASN A 28 -15.10 9.77 16.83
N PRO A 29 -16.20 9.09 17.22
CA PRO A 29 -17.40 8.95 16.37
C PRO A 29 -18.34 10.16 16.52
N SER A 30 -18.92 10.63 15.41
CA SER A 30 -20.10 11.50 15.43
C SER A 30 -21.32 10.70 14.95
N PRO A 31 -22.44 10.65 15.72
CA PRO A 31 -23.60 9.84 15.37
C PRO A 31 -24.67 10.59 14.56
N ALA A 32 -25.44 9.76 13.85
CA ALA A 32 -26.84 9.92 13.46
C ALA A 32 -27.20 10.76 12.22
N ALA A 33 -27.57 10.05 11.15
CA ALA A 33 -28.88 10.23 10.53
C ALA A 33 -29.28 8.94 9.80
N ALA A 34 -30.27 8.24 10.34
CA ALA A 34 -31.03 7.20 9.65
C ALA A 34 -31.98 7.84 8.62
N ILE A 35 -32.25 7.11 7.53
CA ILE A 35 -33.42 7.08 6.60
C ILE A 35 -32.88 6.24 5.41
N GLY A 36 -33.48 5.22 4.82
CA GLY A 36 -34.79 4.58 4.86
C GLY A 36 -34.84 3.70 3.60
N LEU A 37 -35.44 2.50 3.68
CA LEU A 37 -35.61 1.54 2.57
C LEU A 37 -36.24 2.19 1.32
N GLY A 38 -35.75 1.85 0.12
CA GLY A 38 -36.49 2.09 -1.12
C GLY A 38 -35.74 1.70 -2.40
N ALA A 39 -36.33 0.76 -3.14
CA ALA A 39 -36.13 0.51 -4.57
C ALA A 39 -34.74 0.00 -5.01
N ALA A 40 -34.55 -1.31 -5.16
CA ALA A 40 -34.86 -2.00 -6.42
C ALA A 40 -33.90 -1.63 -7.58
N VAL A 41 -32.98 -2.55 -7.87
CA VAL A 41 -32.76 -3.08 -9.24
C VAL A 41 -32.73 -2.04 -10.37
N LEU A 42 -31.83 -1.06 -10.27
CA LEU A 42 -31.32 -0.30 -11.40
C LEU A 42 -29.78 -0.38 -11.36
N VAL A 43 -29.24 -1.60 -11.46
CA VAL A 43 -28.73 -2.11 -12.73
C VAL A 43 -27.66 -1.16 -13.29
N VAL A 44 -26.42 -1.36 -12.87
CA VAL A 44 -25.26 -1.65 -13.76
C VAL A 44 -24.82 -0.56 -14.78
N LEU A 45 -25.56 0.52 -15.00
CA LEU A 45 -25.33 1.46 -16.12
C LEU A 45 -24.81 2.86 -15.76
N VAL A 46 -24.63 3.20 -14.47
CA VAL A 46 -24.07 4.52 -14.09
C VAL A 46 -22.58 4.46 -13.73
N ILE A 47 -22.08 3.29 -13.29
CA ILE A 47 -20.66 3.10 -12.95
C ILE A 47 -19.79 3.07 -14.22
N LEU A 48 -20.35 2.66 -15.36
CA LEU A 48 -19.70 2.71 -16.68
C LEU A 48 -19.73 4.10 -17.37
N GLY A 49 -20.35 5.13 -16.78
CA GLY A 49 -20.62 6.40 -17.46
C GLY A 49 -19.94 7.66 -16.92
N ILE A 50 -19.31 7.62 -15.74
CA ILE A 50 -18.81 8.85 -15.07
C ILE A 50 -17.29 8.82 -14.79
N ILE A 51 -16.60 7.72 -15.08
CA ILE A 51 -15.12 7.69 -15.24
C ILE A 51 -14.77 7.78 -16.74
N PHE A 52 -15.60 8.47 -17.51
CA PHE A 52 -15.40 8.77 -18.94
C PHE A 52 -15.42 10.28 -19.19
N LEU A 53 -14.92 11.05 -18.22
CA LEU A 53 -14.65 12.48 -18.41
C LEU A 53 -13.31 12.82 -17.78
N TRP A 54 -12.26 12.25 -18.37
CA TRP A 54 -10.88 12.67 -18.23
C TRP A 54 -10.71 13.96 -19.07
N PRO A 55 -10.69 15.17 -18.49
CA PRO A 55 -10.35 16.35 -19.25
C PRO A 55 -8.83 16.41 -19.33
N SER A 56 -8.35 16.19 -20.55
CA SER A 56 -7.07 16.61 -21.11
C SER A 56 -6.28 17.56 -20.20
N SER A 57 -5.24 17.04 -19.53
CA SER A 57 -4.18 17.94 -19.04
C SER A 57 -3.63 18.69 -20.25
N PRO A 58 -3.50 20.02 -20.21
CA PRO A 58 -2.99 20.79 -21.33
C PRO A 58 -1.58 20.31 -21.66
N GLU A 59 -1.32 20.03 -22.95
CA GLU A 59 0.03 19.76 -23.43
C GLU A 59 0.95 20.92 -22.98
N PRO A 60 2.03 20.64 -22.23
CA PRO A 60 3.07 21.64 -22.05
C PRO A 60 3.70 21.92 -23.43
N PRO A 61 4.08 23.18 -23.73
CA PRO A 61 4.74 23.49 -24.99
C PRO A 61 5.98 22.63 -25.12
N ALA A 62 6.11 21.95 -26.27
CA ALA A 62 7.17 21.02 -26.63
C ALA A 62 8.55 21.46 -26.11
N VAL A 63 8.90 20.97 -24.92
CA VAL A 63 10.30 20.88 -24.52
C VAL A 63 10.82 19.68 -25.29
N SER A 64 11.52 19.96 -26.39
CA SER A 64 12.32 18.99 -27.11
C SER A 64 13.35 18.42 -26.14
N VAL A 65 12.97 17.38 -25.41
CA VAL A 65 13.90 16.55 -24.66
C VAL A 65 14.65 15.72 -25.69
N ALA A 66 15.76 16.29 -26.17
CA ALA A 66 16.84 15.54 -26.81
C ALA A 66 17.07 14.22 -26.04
N PRO A 67 17.40 13.11 -26.71
CA PRO A 67 17.49 11.81 -26.06
C PRO A 67 18.54 11.86 -24.95
N VAL A 68 18.07 11.99 -23.70
CA VAL A 68 18.89 11.81 -22.51
C VAL A 68 19.40 10.39 -22.61
N ALA A 69 20.71 10.28 -22.79
CA ALA A 69 21.44 9.05 -22.97
C ALA A 69 20.90 7.94 -22.06
N ALA A 70 20.53 6.82 -22.66
CA ALA A 70 19.95 5.66 -22.02
C ALA A 70 20.86 5.12 -20.90
N ALA A 71 20.55 5.47 -19.66
CA ALA A 71 20.71 4.54 -18.54
C ALA A 71 20.01 3.22 -18.93
N PRO A 72 20.50 2.04 -18.52
CA PRO A 72 20.08 0.78 -19.11
C PRO A 72 18.56 0.66 -19.05
N ALA A 73 17.90 0.70 -20.21
CA ALA A 73 16.44 0.71 -20.33
C ALA A 73 15.77 -0.46 -19.58
N GLY A 74 16.54 -1.53 -19.30
CA GLY A 74 16.12 -2.63 -18.44
C GLY A 74 15.83 -2.20 -17.00
N GLN A 75 16.70 -1.44 -16.34
CA GLN A 75 16.61 -1.21 -14.90
C GLN A 75 15.48 -0.24 -14.52
N ALA A 76 15.35 0.86 -15.26
CA ALA A 76 14.20 1.77 -15.14
C ALA A 76 12.87 1.06 -15.48
N GLY A 77 12.88 0.16 -16.47
CA GLY A 77 11.74 -0.67 -16.83
C GLY A 77 11.33 -1.64 -15.72
N GLN A 78 12.28 -2.29 -15.05
CA GLN A 78 12.00 -3.21 -13.95
C GLN A 78 11.44 -2.48 -12.71
N SER A 79 11.99 -1.31 -12.35
CA SER A 79 11.43 -0.49 -11.26
C SER A 79 9.99 -0.05 -11.55
N ALA A 80 9.68 0.32 -12.79
CA ALA A 80 8.33 0.68 -13.20
C ALA A 80 7.36 -0.52 -13.12
N ARG A 81 7.81 -1.71 -13.56
CA ARG A 81 7.03 -2.95 -13.43
C ARG A 81 6.76 -3.30 -11.97
N LEU A 82 7.79 -3.25 -11.12
CA LEU A 82 7.64 -3.48 -9.68
C LEU A 82 6.61 -2.52 -9.07
N ALA A 83 6.70 -1.24 -9.40
CA ALA A 83 5.79 -0.22 -8.89
C ALA A 83 4.34 -0.49 -9.28
N THR A 84 4.10 -0.83 -10.55
CA THR A 84 2.77 -1.23 -11.04
C THR A 84 2.29 -2.50 -10.35
N SER A 85 3.10 -3.56 -10.29
CA SER A 85 2.72 -4.82 -9.64
C SER A 85 2.42 -4.66 -8.14
N LEU A 86 3.13 -3.79 -7.43
CA LEU A 86 2.82 -3.47 -6.03
C LEU A 86 1.46 -2.78 -5.88
N ARG A 87 1.15 -1.85 -6.76
CA ARG A 87 -0.14 -1.15 -6.77
C ARG A 87 -1.27 -2.12 -7.09
N ASP A 88 -1.09 -2.97 -8.09
CA ASP A 88 -2.09 -3.95 -8.51
C ASP A 88 -2.37 -4.94 -7.36
N ALA A 89 -1.33 -5.50 -6.73
CA ALA A 89 -1.47 -6.37 -5.56
C ALA A 89 -2.24 -5.70 -4.40
N ARG A 90 -1.97 -4.40 -4.14
CA ARG A 90 -2.72 -3.64 -3.14
C ARG A 90 -4.19 -3.50 -3.52
N GLU A 91 -4.49 -3.14 -4.76
CA GLU A 91 -5.85 -2.94 -5.24
C GLU A 91 -6.65 -4.24 -5.24
N GLU A 92 -6.02 -5.36 -5.63
CA GLU A 92 -6.60 -6.71 -5.57
C GLU A 92 -6.89 -7.18 -4.14
N SER A 93 -6.02 -6.83 -3.18
CA SER A 93 -6.27 -7.07 -1.74
C SER A 93 -7.36 -6.18 -1.14
N GLY A 94 -7.91 -5.23 -1.92
CA GLY A 94 -8.96 -4.31 -1.46
C GLY A 94 -8.47 -3.28 -0.43
N MET A 95 -7.16 -3.06 -0.32
CA MET A 95 -6.58 -2.17 0.68
C MET A 95 -6.43 -0.73 0.17
N SER A 96 -6.76 0.23 1.04
CA SER A 96 -6.36 1.62 0.83
C SER A 96 -4.85 1.78 1.05
N LEU A 97 -4.27 2.81 0.42
CA LEU A 97 -2.84 3.12 0.56
C LEU A 97 -2.44 3.35 2.03
N GLU A 98 -3.28 4.05 2.80
CA GLU A 98 -3.05 4.31 4.23
C GLU A 98 -3.05 3.02 5.05
N ARG A 99 -4.03 2.14 4.80
CA ARG A 99 -4.15 0.86 5.53
C ARG A 99 -2.97 -0.07 5.22
N ALA A 100 -2.61 -0.17 3.94
CA ALA A 100 -1.46 -0.94 3.46
C ALA A 100 -0.16 -0.48 4.11
N ALA A 101 0.09 0.84 4.11
CA ALA A 101 1.29 1.41 4.71
C ALA A 101 1.35 1.12 6.22
N ALA A 102 0.24 1.32 6.94
CA ALA A 102 0.18 1.03 8.36
C ALA A 102 0.43 -0.46 8.68
N GLN A 103 -0.09 -1.39 7.86
CA GLN A 103 0.10 -2.82 8.05
C GLN A 103 1.54 -3.26 7.75
N ALA A 104 2.23 -2.59 6.82
CA ALA A 104 3.62 -2.85 6.47
C ALA A 104 4.65 -2.06 7.32
N ASP A 105 4.21 -1.33 8.36
CA ASP A 105 5.05 -0.45 9.19
C ASP A 105 5.79 0.64 8.36
N LEU A 106 5.08 1.20 7.38
CA LEU A 106 5.55 2.25 6.48
C LEU A 106 4.72 3.53 6.62
N SER A 107 5.31 4.66 6.22
CA SER A 107 4.51 5.86 5.99
C SER A 107 3.72 5.75 4.69
N GLN A 108 2.53 6.37 4.64
CA GLN A 108 1.72 6.43 3.41
C GLN A 108 2.51 7.07 2.25
N GLU A 109 3.32 8.11 2.54
CA GLU A 109 4.15 8.77 1.54
C GLU A 109 5.21 7.83 0.96
N THR A 110 5.88 7.04 1.81
CA THR A 110 6.88 6.05 1.39
C THR A 110 6.26 5.03 0.46
N LEU A 111 5.13 4.43 0.85
CA LEU A 111 4.41 3.48 0.00
C LEU A 111 3.96 4.11 -1.32
N SER A 112 3.48 5.35 -1.27
CA SER A 112 3.11 6.11 -2.46
C SER A 112 4.28 6.29 -3.44
N ARG A 113 5.50 6.50 -2.93
CA ARG A 113 6.70 6.62 -3.75
C ARG A 113 7.14 5.29 -4.36
N PHE A 114 6.93 4.18 -3.63
CA PHE A 114 7.14 2.82 -4.16
C PHE A 114 6.18 2.52 -5.31
N GLU A 115 4.88 2.77 -5.14
CA GLU A 115 3.87 2.54 -6.20
C GLU A 115 4.01 3.46 -7.41
N ARG A 116 4.77 4.56 -7.29
CA ARG A 116 5.17 5.41 -8.43
C ARG A 116 6.51 5.05 -9.06
N GLY A 117 7.26 4.12 -8.48
CA GLY A 117 8.61 3.76 -8.93
C GLY A 117 9.65 4.86 -8.72
N THR A 118 9.32 5.89 -7.91
CA THR A 118 10.23 7.00 -7.56
C THR A 118 11.17 6.66 -6.40
N LEU A 119 10.92 5.55 -5.73
CA LEU A 119 11.74 4.96 -4.69
C LEU A 119 11.62 3.45 -4.85
N LEU A 120 12.72 2.72 -4.67
CA LEU A 120 12.71 1.26 -4.72
C LEU A 120 12.64 0.73 -3.27
N PRO A 121 11.72 -0.21 -2.96
CA PRO A 121 11.72 -0.86 -1.66
C PRO A 121 12.94 -1.76 -1.52
N ASN A 122 13.47 -1.86 -0.30
CA ASN A 122 14.43 -2.91 0.04
C ASN A 122 13.70 -4.26 0.23
N ALA A 123 14.47 -5.35 0.33
CA ALA A 123 13.89 -6.69 0.45
C ALA A 123 12.96 -6.86 1.66
N ARG A 124 13.27 -6.23 2.81
CA ARG A 124 12.43 -6.32 4.02
C ARG A 124 11.13 -5.54 3.87
N GLU A 125 11.20 -4.34 3.28
CA GLU A 125 10.01 -3.52 3.00
C GLU A 125 9.09 -4.22 1.99
N LEU A 126 9.68 -4.83 0.95
CA LEU A 126 8.92 -5.59 -0.02
C LEU A 126 8.26 -6.83 0.59
N ASP A 127 8.96 -7.53 1.47
CA ASP A 127 8.44 -8.70 2.17
C ASP A 127 7.25 -8.33 3.06
N ALA A 128 7.35 -7.23 3.81
CA ALA A 128 6.28 -6.68 4.63
C ALA A 128 5.05 -6.27 3.80
N LEU A 129 5.26 -5.70 2.62
CA LEU A 129 4.18 -5.38 1.69
C LEU A 129 3.51 -6.65 1.15
N CYS A 130 4.27 -7.68 0.79
CA CYS A 130 3.72 -8.95 0.34
C CYS A 130 2.92 -9.65 1.45
N GLU A 131 3.36 -9.57 2.70
CA GLU A 131 2.58 -10.04 3.86
C GLU A 131 1.32 -9.21 4.05
N ALA A 132 1.39 -7.89 3.94
CA ALA A 132 0.25 -7.01 4.08
C ALA A 132 -0.83 -7.29 3.02
N TYR A 133 -0.42 -7.53 1.78
CA TYR A 133 -1.32 -7.80 0.66
C TYR A 133 -1.82 -9.25 0.59
N GLU A 134 -1.34 -10.13 1.46
CA GLU A 134 -1.68 -11.56 1.48
C GLU A 134 -1.46 -12.23 0.10
N VAL A 135 -0.44 -11.80 -0.64
CA VAL A 135 -0.16 -12.34 -1.99
C VAL A 135 0.30 -13.79 -1.93
N THR A 136 0.02 -14.53 -3.00
CA THR A 136 0.48 -15.92 -3.13
C THR A 136 2.01 -16.01 -3.18
N PRO A 137 2.61 -17.16 -2.86
CA PRO A 137 4.05 -17.36 -2.95
C PRO A 137 4.61 -17.08 -4.35
N GLU A 138 3.84 -17.37 -5.41
CA GLU A 138 4.23 -17.13 -6.80
C GLU A 138 4.38 -15.64 -7.08
N VAL A 139 3.37 -14.84 -6.71
CA VAL A 139 3.39 -13.38 -6.86
C VAL A 139 4.48 -12.76 -6.02
N ARG A 140 4.68 -13.23 -4.78
CA ARG A 140 5.79 -12.79 -3.92
C ARG A 140 7.14 -13.00 -4.61
N ASN A 141 7.37 -14.19 -5.19
CA ASN A 141 8.63 -14.49 -5.86
C ASN A 141 8.84 -13.61 -7.10
N GLU A 142 7.79 -13.34 -7.88
CA GLU A 142 7.85 -12.42 -9.01
C GLU A 142 8.22 -10.99 -8.57
N LEU A 143 7.57 -10.47 -7.52
CA LEU A 143 7.90 -9.16 -6.97
C LEU A 143 9.34 -9.09 -6.47
N MET A 144 9.83 -10.13 -5.80
CA MET A 144 11.21 -10.21 -5.32
C MET A 144 12.21 -10.25 -6.48
N ASP A 145 11.92 -10.96 -7.57
CA ASP A 145 12.75 -10.98 -8.78
C ASP A 145 12.80 -9.60 -9.46
N LEU A 146 11.65 -8.92 -9.56
CA LEU A 146 11.56 -7.56 -10.07
C LEU A 146 12.40 -6.59 -9.22
N GLN A 147 12.35 -6.72 -7.89
CA GLN A 147 13.15 -5.90 -6.98
C GLN A 147 14.64 -6.16 -7.12
N TRP A 148 15.04 -7.44 -7.18
CA TRP A 148 16.43 -7.84 -7.34
C TRP A 148 17.02 -7.31 -8.65
N THR A 149 16.29 -7.48 -9.76
CA THR A 149 16.71 -7.01 -11.08
C THR A 149 16.74 -5.49 -11.16
N ALA A 150 15.80 -4.80 -10.52
CA ALA A 150 15.80 -3.34 -10.40
C ALA A 150 16.99 -2.81 -9.57
N ALA A 151 17.36 -3.51 -8.48
CA ALA A 151 18.45 -3.12 -7.59
C ALA A 151 19.84 -3.23 -8.25
N GLY A 152 19.97 -3.96 -9.36
CA GLY A 152 21.20 -3.99 -10.15
C GLY A 152 22.32 -4.88 -9.62
N SER A 153 22.01 -5.84 -8.75
CA SER A 153 22.99 -6.82 -8.31
C SER A 153 23.29 -7.80 -9.45
N ARG A 154 24.45 -7.63 -10.09
CA ARG A 154 25.05 -8.52 -11.08
C ARG A 154 26.35 -9.10 -10.53
#